data_AF-A0A059LE86-F1
#
_entry.id   AF-A0A059LE86-F1
#
_cell.length_a   1.000
_cell.length_b   1.000
_cell.length_c   1.000
_cell.angle_alpha   90.00
_cell.angle_beta   90.00
_cell.angle_gamma   90.00
#
_symmetry.space_group_name_H-M   'P 1'
#
loop_
_entity.id
_entity.type
_entity.pdbx_description
1 polymer ?
#
loop_
_entity_poly.entity_id
_entity_poly.type
_entity_poly.pdbx_seq_one_letter_code
_entity_poly.pdbx_strand_id
1 'polypeptide(L)'
;MEPDLGCPRLLADVYEVNGVEAGRYHIAVNNILGGWYSWGVAVFQLTNIFLIGITYTITAATSLVEIAQVGCDWSGTAPGDCFDSTWKLTVIFGAAEILLSQVKNLESAWWVSSLGVVTSLFYSTVALVLGCRYASARQGTIGGIQANHVNKAFGILSALGAIAFAYSFSLILLEIQDTLHQPPKASKTMKPAVVLAISMSFFFYFVVAVTGYSSLGNSVPGFILTGFPDAPRWVIFVSNIMIMLHMISAYQVFTQPMFDTLESHVKAYNLRRAIARGDTEMPRKAEEAIARASARQVSMTTNPVAAPASRSASQTEAGQDTSGTAASAMGRASSSPAAGRLHRTSAAVSENLRRLSRA
;
A
#
# COMPACT_ATOMS: atom_id res chain seq x y z
N MET A 1 26.36 -12.86 -6.66
CA MET A 1 25.07 -13.59 -6.62
C MET A 1 24.05 -12.62 -6.05
N GLU A 2 23.49 -11.75 -6.89
CA GLU A 2 22.38 -10.88 -6.45
C GLU A 2 21.17 -11.79 -6.26
N PRO A 3 20.54 -11.84 -5.06
CA PRO A 3 19.30 -12.58 -4.89
C PRO A 3 18.24 -11.96 -5.82
N ASP A 4 17.46 -12.82 -6.49
CA ASP A 4 16.44 -12.48 -7.49
C ASP A 4 15.28 -11.61 -6.93
N LEU A 5 15.58 -10.38 -6.50
CA LEU A 5 14.62 -9.29 -6.33
C LEU A 5 14.36 -8.54 -7.65
N GLY A 6 14.53 -9.23 -8.78
CA GLY A 6 14.39 -8.67 -10.12
C GLY A 6 12.99 -8.15 -10.39
N CYS A 7 11.94 -8.91 -10.04
CA CYS A 7 10.57 -8.57 -10.42
C CYS A 7 10.07 -7.22 -9.83
N PRO A 8 10.23 -6.92 -8.52
CA PRO A 8 9.82 -5.64 -7.96
C PRO A 8 10.69 -4.45 -8.41
N ARG A 9 11.99 -4.68 -8.67
CA ARG A 9 12.89 -3.65 -9.22
C ARG A 9 12.51 -3.29 -10.66
N LEU A 10 12.17 -4.29 -11.47
CA LEU A 10 11.67 -4.10 -12.83
C LEU A 10 10.31 -3.38 -12.80
N LEU A 11 9.44 -3.72 -11.85
CA LEU A 11 8.15 -3.08 -11.69
C LEU A 11 8.26 -1.58 -11.35
N ALA A 12 9.25 -1.21 -10.53
CA ALA A 12 9.54 0.20 -10.25
C ALA A 12 10.02 0.99 -11.48
N ASP A 13 10.61 0.33 -12.49
CA ASP A 13 10.98 0.95 -13.76
C ASP A 13 9.77 1.15 -14.69
N VAL A 14 8.75 0.28 -14.60
CA VAL A 14 7.52 0.36 -15.40
C VAL A 14 6.73 1.66 -15.14
N TYR A 15 6.96 2.31 -13.98
CA TYR A 15 6.37 3.61 -13.67
C TYR A 15 6.70 4.70 -14.70
N GLU A 16 7.91 4.72 -15.27
CA GLU A 16 8.30 5.72 -16.27
C GLU A 16 8.85 5.04 -17.52
N VAL A 17 8.08 5.06 -18.60
CA VAL A 17 8.48 4.52 -19.91
C VAL A 17 8.57 5.64 -20.92
N ASN A 18 9.72 5.77 -21.59
CA ASN A 18 9.97 6.83 -22.59
C ASN A 18 9.73 8.26 -22.07
N GLY A 19 9.96 8.51 -20.78
CA GLY A 19 9.74 9.82 -20.16
C GLY A 19 8.28 10.14 -19.82
N VAL A 20 7.38 9.16 -19.93
CA VAL A 20 5.98 9.27 -19.52
C VAL A 20 5.78 8.50 -18.22
N GLU A 21 5.37 9.20 -17.17
CA GLU A 21 5.03 8.62 -15.88
C GLU A 21 3.62 8.02 -15.91
N ALA A 22 3.45 6.86 -15.28
CA ALA A 22 2.21 6.12 -15.20
C ALA A 22 1.99 5.62 -13.76
N GLY A 23 1.33 6.43 -12.95
CA GLY A 23 0.95 6.10 -11.56
C GLY A 23 -0.10 5.00 -11.42
N ARG A 24 -0.60 4.42 -12.52
CA ARG A 24 -1.58 3.33 -12.50
C ARG A 24 -1.17 2.24 -13.48
N TYR A 25 -1.45 1.00 -13.09
CA TYR A 25 -1.13 -0.19 -13.90
C TYR A 25 -1.77 -0.18 -15.29
N HIS A 26 -3.06 0.12 -15.39
CA HIS A 26 -3.74 0.13 -16.68
C HIS A 26 -3.14 1.19 -17.64
N ILE A 27 -2.65 2.32 -17.12
CA ILE A 27 -1.96 3.34 -17.92
C ILE A 27 -0.58 2.83 -18.36
N ALA A 28 0.19 2.27 -17.43
CA ALA A 28 1.52 1.75 -17.72
C ALA A 28 1.46 0.63 -18.78
N VAL A 29 0.55 -0.32 -18.61
CA VAL A 29 0.36 -1.43 -19.56
C VAL A 29 -0.17 -0.94 -20.91
N ASN A 30 -1.05 0.05 -20.93
CA ASN A 30 -1.52 0.62 -22.19
C ASN A 30 -0.37 1.26 -22.99
N ASN A 31 0.57 1.91 -22.30
CA ASN A 31 1.74 2.54 -22.94
C ASN A 31 2.76 1.54 -23.49
N ILE A 32 2.81 0.31 -22.94
CA ILE A 32 3.81 -0.71 -23.31
C ILE A 32 3.22 -1.76 -24.26
N LEU A 33 2.06 -2.31 -23.94
CA LEU A 33 1.46 -3.48 -24.60
C LEU A 33 0.17 -3.13 -25.37
N GLY A 34 -0.49 -2.01 -25.05
CA GLY A 34 -1.71 -1.55 -25.70
C GLY A 34 -3.01 -1.89 -24.94
N GLY A 35 -4.14 -1.50 -25.54
CA GLY A 35 -5.42 -1.39 -24.85
C GLY A 35 -6.02 -2.70 -24.31
N TRP A 36 -5.92 -3.80 -25.06
CA TRP A 36 -6.47 -5.09 -24.60
C TRP A 36 -5.78 -5.61 -23.33
N TYR A 37 -4.45 -5.51 -23.29
CA TYR A 37 -3.66 -5.91 -22.13
C TYR A 37 -3.88 -4.98 -20.94
N SER A 38 -4.06 -3.68 -21.20
CA SER A 38 -4.42 -2.70 -20.18
C SER A 38 -5.73 -3.05 -19.48
N TRP A 39 -6.77 -3.40 -20.25
CA TRP A 39 -8.04 -3.86 -19.71
C TRP A 39 -7.90 -5.14 -18.89
N GLY A 40 -7.18 -6.13 -19.41
CA GLY A 40 -6.93 -7.38 -18.69
C GLY A 40 -6.25 -7.16 -17.34
N VAL A 41 -5.15 -6.39 -17.32
CA VAL A 41 -4.45 -6.06 -16.07
C VAL A 41 -5.33 -5.26 -15.11
N ALA A 42 -6.11 -4.30 -15.59
CA ALA A 42 -7.02 -3.54 -14.74
C ALA A 42 -8.03 -4.46 -14.03
N VAL A 43 -8.65 -5.39 -14.76
CA VAL A 43 -9.61 -6.36 -14.20
C VAL A 43 -8.94 -7.23 -13.15
N PHE A 44 -7.77 -7.80 -13.45
CA PHE A 44 -7.04 -8.64 -12.49
C PHE A 44 -6.58 -7.86 -11.25
N GLN A 45 -6.01 -6.68 -11.42
CA GLN A 45 -5.54 -5.84 -10.32
C GLN A 45 -6.69 -5.43 -9.39
N LEU A 46 -7.77 -4.86 -9.94
CA LEU A 46 -8.91 -4.39 -9.15
C LEU A 46 -9.62 -5.55 -8.44
N THR A 47 -9.75 -6.71 -9.10
CA THR A 47 -10.32 -7.91 -8.47
C THR A 47 -9.46 -8.36 -7.28
N ASN A 48 -8.13 -8.36 -7.43
CA ASN A 48 -7.25 -8.73 -6.32
C ASN A 48 -7.30 -7.71 -5.17
N ILE A 49 -7.28 -6.41 -5.46
CA ILE A 49 -7.41 -5.36 -4.42
C ILE A 49 -8.74 -5.51 -3.67
N PHE A 50 -9.84 -5.81 -4.37
CA PHE A 50 -11.13 -6.08 -3.77
C PHE A 50 -11.09 -7.31 -2.83
N LEU A 51 -10.50 -8.42 -3.28
CA LEU A 51 -10.33 -9.63 -2.46
C LEU A 51 -9.43 -9.37 -1.23
N ILE A 52 -8.39 -8.56 -1.38
CA ILE A 52 -7.54 -8.13 -0.26
C ILE A 52 -8.33 -7.31 0.76
N GLY A 53 -9.18 -6.39 0.30
CA GLY A 53 -10.09 -5.64 1.15
C GLY A 53 -11.01 -6.56 1.97
N ILE A 54 -11.58 -7.60 1.35
CA ILE A 54 -12.36 -8.63 2.06
C ILE A 54 -11.50 -9.31 3.14
N THR A 55 -10.29 -9.74 2.82
CA THR A 55 -9.40 -10.39 3.80
C THR A 55 -9.09 -9.49 4.98
N TYR A 56 -8.87 -8.19 4.77
CA TYR A 56 -8.67 -7.24 5.88
C TYR A 56 -9.91 -7.11 6.76
N THR A 57 -11.11 -7.05 6.17
CA THR A 57 -12.36 -7.00 6.96
C THR A 57 -12.61 -8.28 7.76
N ILE A 58 -12.32 -9.46 7.21
CA ILE A 58 -12.44 -10.74 7.92
C ILE A 58 -11.40 -10.80 9.04
N THR A 59 -10.15 -10.40 8.78
CA THR A 59 -9.08 -10.44 9.78
C THR A 59 -9.38 -9.51 10.95
N ALA A 60 -9.86 -8.29 10.69
CA ALA A 60 -10.27 -7.35 11.73
C ALA A 60 -11.43 -7.91 12.57
N ALA A 61 -12.41 -8.53 11.91
CA ALA A 61 -13.55 -9.15 12.58
C ALA A 61 -13.12 -10.31 13.48
N THR A 62 -12.20 -11.17 13.01
CA THR A 62 -11.61 -12.23 13.84
C THR A 62 -10.94 -11.65 15.07
N SER A 63 -10.13 -10.59 14.93
CA SER A 63 -9.51 -9.92 16.08
C SER A 63 -10.52 -9.29 17.04
N LEU A 64 -11.61 -8.73 16.53
CA LEU A 64 -12.71 -8.20 17.35
C LEU A 64 -13.43 -9.33 18.13
N VAL A 65 -13.62 -10.50 17.53
CA VAL A 65 -14.13 -11.68 18.25
C VAL A 65 -13.16 -12.07 19.36
N GLU A 66 -11.86 -12.16 19.10
CA GLU A 66 -10.86 -12.50 20.13
C GLU A 66 -10.82 -11.48 21.28
N ILE A 67 -10.96 -10.18 20.97
CA ILE A 67 -11.11 -9.12 21.98
C ILE A 67 -12.34 -9.36 22.85
N ALA A 68 -13.48 -9.69 22.23
CA ALA A 68 -14.72 -9.96 22.94
C ALA A 68 -14.58 -11.19 23.85
N GLN A 69 -14.00 -12.29 23.33
CA GLN A 69 -13.77 -13.52 24.10
C GLN A 69 -12.89 -13.28 25.33
N VAL A 70 -11.76 -12.58 25.17
CA VAL A 70 -10.90 -12.24 26.31
C VAL A 70 -11.60 -11.30 27.31
N GLY A 71 -12.41 -10.36 26.82
CA GLY A 71 -13.22 -9.49 27.70
C GLY A 71 -14.25 -10.27 28.51
N CYS A 72 -14.93 -11.24 27.87
CA CYS A 72 -15.87 -12.14 28.51
C CYS A 72 -15.19 -13.00 29.60
N ASP A 73 -14.00 -13.54 29.30
CA ASP A 73 -13.20 -14.30 30.27
C ASP A 73 -12.92 -13.47 31.54
N TRP A 74 -12.57 -12.19 31.39
CA TRP A 74 -12.31 -11.29 32.53
C TRP A 74 -13.57 -10.95 33.33
N SER A 75 -14.73 -10.91 32.68
CA SER A 75 -16.01 -10.65 33.32
C SER A 75 -16.62 -11.87 34.02
N GLY A 76 -16.04 -13.07 33.83
CA GLY A 76 -16.60 -14.32 34.36
C GLY A 76 -17.86 -14.79 33.63
N THR A 77 -18.02 -14.40 32.35
CA THR A 77 -19.16 -14.84 31.53
C THR A 77 -19.10 -16.35 31.31
N ALA A 78 -20.25 -17.03 31.31
CA ALA A 78 -20.30 -18.48 31.13
C ALA A 78 -19.83 -18.89 29.72
N PRO A 79 -19.19 -20.06 29.56
CA PRO A 79 -18.79 -20.57 28.25
C PRO A 79 -20.00 -20.70 27.32
N GLY A 80 -19.94 -20.05 26.16
CA GLY A 80 -21.01 -20.08 25.14
C GLY A 80 -21.94 -18.86 25.16
N ASP A 81 -21.90 -18.02 26.19
CA ASP A 81 -22.71 -16.79 26.26
C ASP A 81 -22.00 -15.56 25.67
N CYS A 82 -20.72 -15.68 25.33
CA CYS A 82 -19.92 -14.61 24.74
C CYS A 82 -20.15 -14.46 23.22
N PHE A 83 -19.98 -13.24 22.71
CA PHE A 83 -20.07 -12.96 21.29
C PHE A 83 -18.95 -13.67 20.49
N ASP A 84 -19.32 -14.52 19.53
CA ASP A 84 -18.40 -15.32 18.70
C ASP A 84 -18.65 -15.18 17.19
N SER A 85 -19.56 -14.29 16.79
CA SER A 85 -20.09 -14.27 15.42
C SER A 85 -19.24 -13.41 14.48
N THR A 86 -18.20 -14.01 13.88
CA THR A 86 -17.27 -13.32 12.98
C THR A 86 -17.96 -12.62 11.81
N TRP A 87 -18.94 -13.26 11.14
CA TRP A 87 -19.59 -12.68 9.96
C TRP A 87 -20.34 -11.36 10.28
N LYS A 88 -20.95 -11.26 11.46
CA LYS A 88 -21.63 -10.02 11.90
C LYS A 88 -20.61 -8.90 12.08
N LEU A 89 -19.47 -9.19 12.71
CA LEU A 89 -18.38 -8.22 12.86
C LEU A 89 -17.72 -7.88 11.53
N THR A 90 -17.64 -8.81 10.58
CA THR A 90 -17.15 -8.53 9.22
C THR A 90 -18.03 -7.49 8.52
N VAL A 91 -19.36 -7.64 8.59
CA VAL A 91 -20.29 -6.66 8.00
C VAL A 91 -20.21 -5.31 8.70
N ILE A 92 -20.15 -5.29 10.04
CA ILE A 92 -20.04 -4.05 10.83
C ILE A 92 -18.73 -3.32 10.51
N PHE A 93 -17.61 -4.04 10.53
CA PHE A 93 -16.29 -3.48 10.24
C PHE A 93 -16.21 -3.00 8.79
N GLY A 94 -16.71 -3.77 7.82
CA GLY A 94 -16.76 -3.37 6.42
C GLY A 94 -17.60 -2.09 6.20
N ALA A 95 -18.73 -1.95 6.89
CA ALA A 95 -19.53 -0.72 6.84
C ALA A 95 -18.76 0.48 7.43
N ALA A 96 -18.05 0.29 8.55
CA ALA A 96 -17.21 1.32 9.13
C ALA A 96 -16.07 1.73 8.18
N GLU A 97 -15.41 0.78 7.52
CA GLU A 97 -14.35 1.07 6.54
C GLU A 97 -14.85 1.88 5.35
N ILE A 98 -16.04 1.57 4.81
CA ILE A 98 -16.66 2.35 3.73
C ILE A 98 -16.88 3.80 4.16
N LEU A 99 -17.37 4.01 5.38
CA LEU A 99 -17.57 5.35 5.95
C LEU A 99 -16.24 6.08 6.16
N LEU A 100 -15.23 5.38 6.70
CA LEU A 100 -13.89 5.93 6.88
C LEU A 100 -13.29 6.33 5.52
N SER A 101 -13.46 5.54 4.47
CA SER A 101 -12.97 5.87 3.13
C SER A 101 -13.59 7.13 2.51
N GLN A 102 -14.66 7.68 3.08
CA GLN A 102 -15.21 8.99 2.65
C GLN A 102 -14.47 10.18 3.28
N VAL A 103 -13.61 9.96 4.29
CA VAL A 103 -12.95 11.01 5.06
C VAL A 103 -11.66 11.48 4.36
N LYS A 104 -11.69 12.71 3.82
CA LYS A 104 -10.56 13.35 3.12
C LYS A 104 -9.26 13.43 3.92
N ASN A 105 -9.31 13.43 5.26
CA ASN A 105 -8.09 13.53 6.09
C ASN A 105 -7.21 12.27 6.08
N LEU A 106 -7.76 11.12 5.65
CA LEU A 106 -6.99 9.88 5.42
C LEU A 106 -6.14 9.96 4.14
N GLU A 107 -6.38 10.95 3.27
CA GLU A 107 -5.61 11.13 2.01
C GLU A 107 -4.14 11.51 2.27
N SER A 108 -3.81 12.01 3.46
CA SER A 108 -2.40 12.16 3.87
C SER A 108 -1.83 10.80 4.25
N ALA A 109 -1.52 9.98 3.24
CA ALA A 109 -1.16 8.56 3.34
C ALA A 109 -0.03 8.24 4.35
N TRP A 110 0.81 9.21 4.71
CA TRP A 110 1.96 9.00 5.59
C TRP A 110 1.58 8.56 7.01
N TRP A 111 0.54 9.14 7.62
CA TRP A 111 0.19 8.81 9.01
C TRP A 111 -0.55 7.47 9.10
N VAL A 112 -1.40 7.18 8.12
CA VAL A 112 -2.11 5.90 7.99
C VAL A 112 -1.09 4.77 7.81
N SER A 113 -0.13 4.97 6.91
CA SER A 113 0.97 4.01 6.71
C SER A 113 1.83 3.85 7.97
N SER A 114 2.13 4.93 8.69
CA SER A 114 2.91 4.88 9.94
C SER A 114 2.17 4.10 11.04
N LEU A 115 0.86 4.32 11.20
CA LEU A 115 0.02 3.56 12.11
C LEU A 115 0.07 2.07 11.77
N GLY A 116 -0.06 1.73 10.49
CA GLY A 116 0.03 0.34 10.01
C GLY A 116 1.37 -0.31 10.34
N VAL A 117 2.49 0.38 10.11
CA VAL A 117 3.83 -0.13 10.44
C VAL A 117 3.99 -0.36 11.94
N VAL A 118 3.61 0.60 12.78
CA VAL A 118 3.75 0.48 14.25
C VAL A 118 2.91 -0.67 14.80
N THR A 119 1.64 -0.73 14.41
CA THR A 119 0.71 -1.76 14.88
C THR A 119 1.09 -3.14 14.37
N SER A 120 1.53 -3.27 13.11
CA SER A 120 1.98 -4.52 12.52
C SER A 120 3.24 -5.08 13.14
N LEU A 121 4.26 -4.24 13.35
CA LEU A 121 5.47 -4.64 14.04
C LEU A 121 5.18 -5.07 15.48
N PHE A 122 4.25 -4.39 16.17
CA PHE A 122 3.88 -4.77 17.53
C PHE A 122 3.31 -6.18 17.61
N TYR A 123 2.18 -6.47 16.93
CA TYR A 123 1.54 -7.77 17.09
C TYR A 123 2.41 -8.90 16.52
N SER A 124 3.17 -8.62 15.46
CA SER A 124 4.02 -9.63 14.85
C SER A 124 5.25 -9.93 15.72
N THR A 125 5.78 -8.92 16.43
CA THR A 125 6.83 -9.12 17.46
C THR A 125 6.30 -9.92 18.64
N VAL A 126 5.06 -9.67 19.08
CA VAL A 126 4.42 -10.51 20.11
C VAL A 126 4.31 -11.95 19.64
N ALA A 127 3.82 -12.20 18.42
CA ALA A 127 3.75 -13.55 17.85
C ALA A 127 5.12 -14.23 17.80
N LEU A 128 6.17 -13.50 17.42
CA LEU A 128 7.55 -13.99 17.44
C LEU A 128 8.01 -14.36 18.86
N VAL A 129 7.79 -13.48 19.84
CA VAL A 129 8.20 -13.71 21.23
C VAL A 129 7.48 -14.91 21.82
N LEU A 130 6.16 -15.04 21.59
CA LEU A 130 5.40 -16.23 22.01
C LEU A 130 5.92 -17.48 21.31
N GLY A 131 6.14 -17.43 19.99
CA GLY A 131 6.74 -18.52 19.23
C GLY A 131 8.07 -18.99 19.83
N CYS A 132 8.99 -18.07 20.11
CA CYS A 132 10.27 -18.38 20.76
C CYS A 132 10.10 -18.94 22.18
N ARG A 133 9.21 -18.34 22.99
CA ARG A 133 9.00 -18.70 24.39
C ARG A 133 8.45 -20.12 24.55
N TYR A 134 7.61 -20.56 23.62
CA TYR A 134 6.99 -21.88 23.63
C TYR A 134 7.65 -22.87 22.65
N ALA A 135 8.70 -22.47 21.91
CA ALA A 135 9.39 -23.33 20.94
C ALA A 135 10.02 -24.59 21.55
N SER A 136 10.33 -24.58 22.86
CA SER A 136 10.88 -25.74 23.57
C SER A 136 9.93 -26.94 23.62
N ALA A 137 8.64 -26.74 23.34
CA ALA A 137 7.64 -27.81 23.29
C ALA A 137 7.83 -28.78 22.11
N ARG A 138 8.56 -28.38 21.04
CA ARG A 138 8.90 -29.20 19.85
C ARG A 138 7.70 -29.98 19.27
N GLN A 139 6.57 -29.31 19.09
CA GLN A 139 5.31 -29.98 18.71
C GLN A 139 5.20 -30.30 17.20
N GLY A 140 6.18 -29.89 16.39
CA GLY A 140 6.15 -30.03 14.93
C GLY A 140 6.62 -31.40 14.42
N THR A 141 6.02 -31.86 13.32
CA THR A 141 6.48 -33.05 12.59
C THR A 141 7.07 -32.66 11.23
N ILE A 142 8.03 -33.43 10.72
CA ILE A 142 8.61 -33.21 9.37
C ILE A 142 7.52 -33.37 8.29
N GLY A 143 6.58 -34.30 8.51
CA GLY A 143 5.48 -34.56 7.59
C GLY A 143 4.38 -33.50 7.59
N GLY A 144 4.39 -32.54 8.53
CA GLY A 144 3.32 -31.56 8.67
C GLY A 144 2.00 -32.16 9.15
N ILE A 145 0.92 -31.41 8.91
CA ILE A 145 -0.46 -31.81 9.21
C ILE A 145 -0.76 -33.14 8.50
N GLN A 146 -1.28 -34.11 9.27
CA GLN A 146 -1.68 -35.42 8.74
C GLN A 146 -3.00 -35.26 7.98
N ALA A 147 -2.97 -35.58 6.68
CA ALA A 147 -4.11 -35.51 5.79
C ALA A 147 -3.95 -36.53 4.66
N ASN A 148 -5.06 -36.91 4.03
CA ASN A 148 -5.00 -37.69 2.78
C ASN A 148 -4.28 -36.88 1.67
N HIS A 149 -3.83 -37.57 0.61
CA HIS A 149 -3.03 -36.94 -0.44
C HIS A 149 -3.70 -35.72 -1.09
N VAL A 150 -5.02 -35.74 -1.29
CA VAL A 150 -5.78 -34.66 -1.91
C VAL A 150 -5.83 -33.43 -1.00
N ASN A 151 -6.25 -33.62 0.26
CA ASN A 151 -6.31 -32.54 1.23
C ASN A 151 -4.92 -31.95 1.53
N LYS A 152 -3.88 -32.80 1.51
CA LYS A 152 -2.50 -32.34 1.66
C LYS A 152 -2.06 -31.47 0.49
N ALA A 153 -2.39 -31.86 -0.75
CA ALA A 153 -2.12 -31.03 -1.93
C ALA A 153 -2.84 -29.69 -1.88
N PHE A 154 -4.15 -29.67 -1.54
CA PHE A 154 -4.90 -28.43 -1.36
C PHE A 154 -4.38 -27.57 -0.20
N GLY A 155 -3.93 -28.18 0.89
CA GLY A 155 -3.28 -27.47 2.00
C GLY A 155 -2.00 -26.77 1.57
N ILE A 156 -1.16 -27.43 0.76
CA ILE A 156 0.05 -26.82 0.19
C ILE A 156 -0.30 -25.65 -0.73
N LEU A 157 -1.29 -25.82 -1.62
CA LEU A 157 -1.75 -24.73 -2.50
C LEU A 157 -2.32 -23.55 -1.70
N SER A 158 -3.07 -23.82 -0.64
CA SER A 158 -3.58 -22.79 0.27
C SER A 158 -2.44 -22.05 0.97
N ALA A 159 -1.40 -22.76 1.43
CA ALA A 159 -0.23 -22.15 2.05
C ALA A 159 0.56 -21.28 1.06
N LEU A 160 0.74 -21.74 -0.18
CA LEU A 160 1.35 -20.93 -1.25
C LEU A 160 0.51 -19.68 -1.55
N GLY A 161 -0.82 -19.79 -1.56
CA GLY A 161 -1.73 -18.65 -1.69
C GLY A 161 -1.57 -17.64 -0.55
N ALA A 162 -1.46 -18.11 0.70
CA ALA A 162 -1.22 -17.25 1.86
C ALA A 162 0.15 -16.54 1.79
N ILE A 163 1.20 -17.23 1.33
CA ILE A 163 2.52 -16.63 1.08
C ILE A 163 2.42 -15.58 -0.03
N ALA A 164 1.78 -15.89 -1.14
CA ALA A 164 1.59 -14.94 -2.24
C ALA A 164 0.82 -13.69 -1.80
N PHE A 165 -0.24 -13.87 -0.99
CA PHE A 165 -1.00 -12.77 -0.39
C PHE A 165 -0.15 -11.87 0.51
N ALA A 166 0.78 -12.44 1.29
CA ALA A 166 1.69 -11.68 2.15
C ALA A 166 2.64 -10.74 1.36
N TYR A 167 2.82 -10.98 0.06
CA TYR A 167 3.62 -10.14 -0.84
C TYR A 167 2.77 -9.37 -1.88
N SER A 168 1.49 -9.10 -1.56
CA SER A 168 0.55 -8.40 -2.45
C SER A 168 0.79 -6.89 -2.63
N PHE A 169 1.80 -6.31 -1.98
CA PHE A 169 2.17 -4.88 -2.12
C PHE A 169 2.42 -4.47 -3.58
N SER A 170 2.84 -5.43 -4.43
CA SER A 170 3.06 -5.21 -5.84
C SER A 170 1.82 -4.62 -6.51
N LEU A 171 0.61 -5.02 -6.13
CA LEU A 171 -0.64 -4.58 -6.75
C LEU A 171 -0.92 -3.08 -6.62
N ILE A 172 -0.26 -2.39 -5.70
CA ILE A 172 -0.40 -0.94 -5.48
C ILE A 172 0.94 -0.20 -5.62
N LEU A 173 1.98 -0.88 -6.14
CA LEU A 173 3.33 -0.34 -6.16
C LEU A 173 3.46 0.95 -6.99
N LEU A 174 2.83 0.98 -8.17
CA LEU A 174 2.87 2.14 -9.05
C LEU A 174 2.15 3.33 -8.43
N GLU A 175 1.03 3.06 -7.77
CA GLU A 175 0.23 4.06 -7.07
C GLU A 175 0.98 4.62 -5.86
N ILE A 176 1.73 3.79 -5.11
CA ILE A 176 2.64 4.26 -4.06
C ILE A 176 3.75 5.12 -4.69
N GLN A 177 4.34 4.66 -5.79
CA GLN A 177 5.45 5.35 -6.45
C GLN A 177 5.06 6.73 -6.99
N ASP A 178 3.80 6.89 -7.42
CA ASP A 178 3.19 8.16 -7.87
C ASP A 178 3.10 9.21 -6.76
N THR A 179 3.12 8.79 -5.48
CA THR A 179 3.08 9.70 -4.33
C THR A 179 4.45 10.22 -3.91
N LEU A 180 5.54 9.73 -4.49
CA LEU A 180 6.90 10.11 -4.09
C LEU A 180 7.25 11.51 -4.58
N HIS A 181 7.75 12.34 -3.66
CA HIS A 181 8.33 13.63 -4.01
C HIS A 181 9.56 13.46 -4.91
N GLN A 182 9.64 14.28 -5.95
CA GLN A 182 10.77 14.36 -6.86
C GLN A 182 11.34 15.79 -6.85
N PRO A 183 12.67 15.98 -6.95
CA PRO A 183 13.75 15.00 -7.15
C PRO A 183 14.22 14.26 -5.87
N PRO A 184 14.87 13.09 -5.96
CA PRO A 184 15.25 12.34 -7.18
C PRO A 184 14.05 11.64 -7.83
N LYS A 185 14.25 11.03 -9.02
CA LYS A 185 13.21 10.26 -9.72
C LYS A 185 12.59 9.20 -8.80
N ALA A 186 11.27 9.02 -8.89
CA ALA A 186 10.54 8.07 -8.04
C ALA A 186 11.14 6.66 -8.08
N SER A 187 11.56 6.16 -9.25
CA SER A 187 12.19 4.84 -9.39
C SER A 187 13.53 4.70 -8.66
N LYS A 188 14.30 5.79 -8.50
CA LYS A 188 15.56 5.80 -7.76
C LYS A 188 15.35 5.67 -6.26
N THR A 189 14.27 6.25 -5.74
CA THR A 189 13.87 6.09 -4.33
C THR A 189 13.18 4.76 -4.09
N MET A 190 12.31 4.33 -5.01
CA MET A 190 11.46 3.17 -4.83
C MET A 190 12.23 1.84 -4.86
N LYS A 191 13.21 1.69 -5.76
CA LYS A 191 14.01 0.45 -5.88
C LYS A 191 14.69 0.00 -4.59
N PRO A 192 15.53 0.82 -3.93
CA PRO A 192 16.16 0.41 -2.67
C PRO A 192 15.13 0.23 -1.56
N ALA A 193 14.07 1.04 -1.52
CA ALA A 193 13.00 0.91 -0.53
C ALA A 193 12.28 -0.44 -0.62
N VAL A 194 11.90 -0.85 -1.83
CA VAL A 194 11.24 -2.14 -2.07
C VAL A 194 12.15 -3.32 -1.74
N VAL A 195 13.44 -3.23 -2.11
CA VAL A 195 14.42 -4.28 -1.76
C VAL A 195 14.51 -4.45 -0.25
N LEU A 196 14.67 -3.33 0.46
CA LEU A 196 14.75 -3.33 1.92
C LEU A 196 13.47 -3.90 2.56
N ALA A 197 12.30 -3.43 2.11
CA ALA A 197 11.01 -3.86 2.64
C ALA A 197 10.76 -5.37 2.44
N ILE A 198 11.05 -5.91 1.25
CA ILE A 198 10.88 -7.34 0.96
C ILE A 198 11.87 -8.17 1.78
N SER A 199 13.14 -7.76 1.84
CA SER A 199 14.14 -8.49 2.62
C SER A 199 13.77 -8.52 4.10
N MET A 200 13.43 -7.38 4.69
CA MET A 200 12.99 -7.30 6.09
C MET A 200 11.75 -8.16 6.34
N SER A 201 10.73 -8.06 5.48
CA SER A 201 9.50 -8.83 5.62
C SER A 201 9.74 -10.33 5.50
N PHE A 202 10.59 -10.75 4.56
CA PHE A 202 10.97 -12.16 4.39
C PHE A 202 11.64 -12.72 5.64
N PHE A 203 12.69 -12.07 6.16
CA PHE A 203 13.35 -12.55 7.37
C PHE A 203 12.39 -12.59 8.56
N PHE A 204 11.55 -11.57 8.70
CA PHE A 204 10.60 -11.50 9.80
C PHE A 204 9.55 -12.62 9.72
N TYR A 205 8.89 -12.78 8.56
CA TYR A 205 7.91 -13.84 8.34
C TYR A 205 8.51 -15.23 8.48
N PHE A 206 9.73 -15.43 7.97
CA PHE A 206 10.43 -16.70 8.08
C PHE A 206 10.70 -17.08 9.54
N VAL A 207 11.21 -16.15 10.36
CA VAL A 207 11.48 -16.44 11.77
C VAL A 207 10.17 -16.66 12.55
N VAL A 208 9.12 -15.88 12.30
CA VAL A 208 7.79 -16.12 12.91
C VAL A 208 7.24 -17.50 12.51
N ALA A 209 7.36 -17.88 11.24
CA ALA A 209 6.89 -19.18 10.76
C ALA A 209 7.64 -20.34 11.41
N VAL A 210 8.97 -20.26 11.50
CA VAL A 210 9.81 -21.31 12.12
C VAL A 210 9.53 -21.43 13.61
N THR A 211 9.50 -20.31 14.34
CA THR A 211 9.28 -20.31 15.79
C THR A 211 7.84 -20.67 16.15
N GLY A 212 6.87 -20.18 15.37
CA GLY A 212 5.46 -20.55 15.46
C GLY A 212 5.23 -22.04 15.22
N TYR A 213 5.81 -22.60 14.16
CA TYR A 213 5.69 -24.04 13.90
C TYR A 213 6.46 -24.89 14.92
N SER A 214 7.60 -24.41 15.42
CA SER A 214 8.34 -25.11 16.50
C SER A 214 7.55 -25.15 17.82
N SER A 215 6.76 -24.12 18.10
CA SER A 215 5.96 -24.03 19.34
C SER A 215 4.64 -24.79 19.25
N LEU A 216 3.88 -24.62 18.16
CA LEU A 216 2.52 -25.13 18.02
C LEU A 216 2.39 -26.38 17.13
N GLY A 217 3.43 -26.64 16.32
CA GLY A 217 3.53 -27.84 15.50
C GLY A 217 2.40 -28.04 14.50
N ASN A 218 1.92 -29.29 14.40
CA ASN A 218 0.83 -29.65 13.50
C ASN A 218 -0.51 -29.01 13.89
N SER A 219 -0.61 -28.41 15.08
CA SER A 219 -1.80 -27.75 15.60
C SER A 219 -1.77 -26.23 15.42
N VAL A 220 -0.82 -25.68 14.65
CA VAL A 220 -0.80 -24.25 14.29
C VAL A 220 -2.15 -23.84 13.71
N PRO A 221 -2.88 -22.90 14.35
CA PRO A 221 -4.10 -22.36 13.78
C PRO A 221 -3.77 -21.35 12.67
N GLY A 222 -4.73 -21.12 11.77
CA GLY A 222 -4.57 -20.09 10.72
C GLY A 222 -4.36 -18.69 11.28
N PHE A 223 -4.91 -18.41 12.47
CA PHE A 223 -4.68 -17.17 13.21
C PHE A 223 -3.78 -17.45 14.41
N ILE A 224 -2.46 -17.34 14.21
CA ILE A 224 -1.43 -17.89 15.11
C ILE A 224 -1.58 -17.48 16.59
N LEU A 225 -2.08 -16.28 16.88
CA LEU A 225 -2.25 -15.79 18.26
C LEU A 225 -3.26 -16.60 19.08
N THR A 226 -4.23 -17.26 18.42
CA THR A 226 -5.17 -18.19 19.09
C THR A 226 -4.50 -19.49 19.54
N GLY A 227 -3.30 -19.78 19.04
CA GLY A 227 -2.57 -21.01 19.34
C GLY A 227 -1.88 -21.01 20.70
N PHE A 228 -1.84 -19.89 21.42
CA PHE A 228 -1.10 -19.76 22.68
C PHE A 228 -2.03 -19.66 23.90
N PRO A 229 -2.67 -20.76 24.35
CA PRO A 229 -3.61 -20.74 25.48
C PRO A 229 -2.95 -20.35 26.81
N ASP A 230 -1.67 -20.65 26.96
CA ASP A 230 -0.86 -20.36 28.15
C ASP A 230 -0.28 -18.93 28.16
N ALA A 231 -0.48 -18.16 27.09
CA ALA A 231 -0.02 -16.78 27.03
C ALA A 231 -0.87 -15.88 27.96
N PRO A 232 -0.29 -14.81 28.53
CA PRO A 232 -1.07 -13.86 29.32
C PRO A 232 -2.20 -13.26 28.49
N ARG A 233 -3.44 -13.35 28.98
CA ARG A 233 -4.64 -12.92 28.24
C ARG A 233 -4.60 -11.45 27.79
N TRP A 234 -3.99 -10.57 28.59
CA TRP A 234 -3.83 -9.16 28.23
C TRP A 234 -2.92 -8.96 27.01
N VAL A 235 -1.92 -9.82 26.81
CA VAL A 235 -1.05 -9.78 25.62
C VAL A 235 -1.87 -10.09 24.38
N ILE A 236 -2.68 -11.16 24.44
CA ILE A 236 -3.59 -11.54 23.34
C ILE A 236 -4.60 -10.43 23.05
N PHE A 237 -5.16 -9.82 24.08
CA PHE A 237 -6.10 -8.70 23.96
C PHE A 237 -5.47 -7.50 23.22
N VAL A 238 -4.32 -7.02 23.70
CA VAL A 238 -3.64 -5.86 23.10
C VAL A 238 -3.17 -6.17 21.68
N SER A 239 -2.65 -7.37 21.42
CA SER A 239 -2.24 -7.78 20.07
C SER A 239 -3.42 -7.79 19.09
N ASN A 240 -4.60 -8.23 19.51
CA ASN A 240 -5.78 -8.18 18.65
C ASN A 240 -6.28 -6.75 18.40
N ILE A 241 -6.15 -5.83 19.37
CA ILE A 241 -6.39 -4.40 19.12
C ILE A 241 -5.43 -3.88 18.06
N MET A 242 -4.13 -4.23 18.16
CA MET A 242 -3.15 -3.81 17.16
C MET A 242 -3.43 -4.41 15.78
N ILE A 243 -3.87 -5.65 15.69
CA ILE A 243 -4.29 -6.25 14.40
C ILE A 243 -5.47 -5.50 13.83
N MET A 244 -6.51 -5.23 14.62
CA MET A 244 -7.67 -4.44 14.18
C MET A 244 -7.23 -3.07 13.65
N LEU A 245 -6.39 -2.33 14.39
CA LEU A 245 -5.88 -1.03 13.95
C LEU A 245 -5.04 -1.12 12.67
N HIS A 246 -4.21 -2.17 12.55
CA HIS A 246 -3.48 -2.44 11.31
C HIS A 246 -4.44 -2.66 10.14
N MET A 247 -5.48 -3.47 10.32
CA MET A 247 -6.46 -3.73 9.25
C MET A 247 -7.19 -2.48 8.80
N ILE A 248 -7.52 -1.54 9.71
CA ILE A 248 -8.06 -0.22 9.33
C ILE A 248 -7.08 0.50 8.41
N SER A 249 -5.82 0.62 8.81
CA SER A 249 -4.82 1.32 7.99
C SER A 249 -4.54 0.64 6.65
N ALA A 250 -4.42 -0.68 6.63
CA ALA A 250 -4.13 -1.47 5.43
C ALA A 250 -5.30 -1.41 4.44
N TYR A 251 -6.54 -1.49 4.93
CA TYR A 251 -7.73 -1.32 4.10
C TYR A 251 -7.68 0.01 3.36
N GLN A 252 -7.51 1.13 4.09
CA GLN A 252 -7.51 2.46 3.49
C GLN A 252 -6.40 2.64 2.45
N VAL A 253 -5.19 2.13 2.71
CA VAL A 253 -4.07 2.21 1.75
C VAL A 253 -4.34 1.40 0.48
N PHE A 254 -4.92 0.21 0.59
CA PHE A 254 -5.18 -0.65 -0.57
C PHE A 254 -6.41 -0.23 -1.38
N THR A 255 -7.48 0.23 -0.72
CA THR A 255 -8.74 0.56 -1.41
C THR A 255 -8.75 1.93 -2.06
N GLN A 256 -7.91 2.87 -1.62
CA GLN A 256 -7.80 4.21 -2.24
C GLN A 256 -7.48 4.14 -3.74
N PRO A 257 -6.43 3.41 -4.20
CA PRO A 257 -6.18 3.14 -5.61
C PRO A 257 -7.38 2.62 -6.40
N MET A 258 -8.15 1.71 -5.79
CA MET A 258 -9.33 1.12 -6.39
C MET A 258 -10.46 2.15 -6.54
N PHE A 259 -10.77 2.91 -5.48
CA PHE A 259 -11.81 3.93 -5.51
C PHE A 259 -11.49 5.03 -6.50
N ASP A 260 -10.27 5.53 -6.49
CA ASP A 260 -9.81 6.56 -7.41
C ASP A 260 -9.85 6.06 -8.88
N THR A 261 -9.47 4.81 -9.12
CA THR A 261 -9.61 4.19 -10.45
C THR A 261 -11.08 4.09 -10.86
N LEU A 262 -11.96 3.59 -10.00
CA LEU A 262 -13.40 3.48 -10.31
C LEU A 262 -14.04 4.85 -10.54
N GLU A 263 -13.73 5.84 -9.70
CA GLU A 263 -14.27 7.19 -9.81
C GLU A 263 -13.82 7.87 -11.11
N SER A 264 -12.57 7.67 -11.52
CA SER A 264 -12.07 8.20 -12.80
C SER A 264 -12.85 7.64 -14.00
N HIS A 265 -13.20 6.35 -13.98
CA HIS A 265 -13.99 5.71 -15.04
C HIS A 265 -15.44 6.23 -15.05
N VAL A 266 -16.06 6.39 -13.88
CA VAL A 266 -17.42 6.95 -13.76
C VAL A 266 -17.45 8.40 -14.25
N LYS A 267 -16.45 9.22 -13.88
CA LYS A 267 -16.30 10.60 -14.37
C LYS A 267 -16.15 10.64 -15.89
N ALA A 268 -15.30 9.78 -16.46
CA ALA A 268 -15.12 9.70 -17.91
C ALA A 268 -16.40 9.27 -18.65
N TYR A 269 -17.14 8.30 -18.10
CA TYR A 269 -18.43 7.87 -18.65
C TYR A 269 -19.47 9.00 -18.62
N ASN A 270 -19.59 9.70 -17.49
CA ASN A 270 -20.52 10.82 -17.35
C ASN A 270 -20.19 11.97 -18.30
N LEU A 271 -18.89 12.28 -18.47
CA LEU A 271 -18.42 13.29 -19.42
C LEU A 271 -18.79 12.94 -20.86
N ARG A 272 -18.56 11.69 -21.29
CA ARG A 272 -18.94 11.22 -22.63
C ARG A 272 -20.45 11.35 -22.87
N ARG A 273 -21.25 10.99 -21.87
CA ARG A 273 -22.71 11.12 -21.93
C ARG A 273 -23.19 12.58 -21.93
N ALA A 274 -22.46 13.48 -21.29
CA ALA A 274 -22.75 14.91 -21.33
C ALA A 274 -22.46 15.49 -22.71
N ILE A 275 -21.30 15.18 -23.29
CA ILE A 275 -20.92 15.58 -24.66
C ILE A 275 -21.94 15.06 -25.68
N ALA A 276 -22.35 13.79 -25.58
CA ALA A 276 -23.36 13.20 -26.45
C ALA A 276 -24.74 13.90 -26.34
N ARG A 277 -25.03 14.57 -25.22
CA ARG A 277 -26.25 15.36 -25.00
C ARG A 277 -26.10 16.85 -25.38
N GLY A 278 -24.94 17.26 -25.90
CA GLY A 278 -24.65 18.64 -26.24
C GLY A 278 -24.38 19.55 -25.03
N ASP A 279 -24.10 18.98 -23.86
CA ASP A 279 -23.72 19.75 -22.67
C ASP A 279 -22.28 20.27 -22.82
N THR A 280 -22.11 21.60 -22.75
CA THR A 280 -20.83 22.30 -22.85
C THR A 280 -20.24 22.67 -21.49
N GLU A 281 -21.03 22.64 -20.41
CA GLU A 281 -20.63 23.09 -19.09
C GLU A 281 -19.79 22.03 -18.36
N MET A 282 -20.20 20.77 -18.41
CA MET A 282 -19.44 19.68 -17.80
C MET A 282 -18.04 19.49 -18.42
N PRO A 283 -17.88 19.49 -19.77
CA PRO A 283 -16.56 19.47 -20.39
C PRO A 283 -15.68 20.67 -20.01
N ARG A 284 -16.26 21.88 -20.00
CA ARG A 284 -15.54 23.11 -19.60
C ARG A 284 -15.00 23.01 -18.17
N LYS A 285 -15.81 22.54 -17.22
CA LYS A 285 -15.39 22.31 -15.83
C LYS A 285 -14.30 21.25 -15.72
N ALA A 286 -14.39 20.18 -16.51
CA ALA A 286 -13.36 19.14 -16.54
C ALA A 286 -12.02 19.70 -17.06
N GLU A 287 -12.05 20.50 -18.12
CA GLU A 287 -10.86 21.15 -18.68
C GLU A 287 -10.23 22.14 -17.69
N GLU A 288 -11.03 22.95 -17.01
CA GLU A 288 -10.54 23.83 -15.94
C GLU A 288 -9.92 23.05 -14.78
N ALA A 289 -10.53 21.93 -14.37
CA ALA A 289 -10.00 21.09 -13.30
C ALA A 289 -8.63 20.49 -13.68
N ILE A 290 -8.49 20.02 -14.93
CA ILE A 290 -7.22 19.52 -15.47
C ILE A 290 -6.18 20.65 -15.51
N ALA A 291 -6.54 21.84 -16.01
CA ALA A 291 -5.64 22.99 -16.07
C ALA A 291 -5.14 23.40 -14.67
N ARG A 292 -6.02 23.42 -13.66
CA ARG A 292 -5.65 23.69 -12.26
C ARG A 292 -4.73 22.62 -11.69
N ALA A 293 -4.99 21.34 -11.97
CA ALA A 293 -4.14 20.23 -11.53
C ALA A 293 -2.74 20.33 -12.13
N SER A 294 -2.64 20.58 -13.45
CA SER A 294 -1.37 20.79 -14.13
C SER A 294 -0.60 22.00 -13.58
N ALA A 295 -1.29 23.12 -13.31
CA ALA A 295 -0.66 24.29 -12.71
C ALA A 295 -0.12 24.02 -11.29
N ARG A 296 -0.83 23.21 -10.48
CA ARG A 296 -0.39 22.82 -9.14
C ARG A 296 0.85 21.92 -9.18
N GLN A 297 0.92 21.00 -10.14
CA GLN A 297 2.08 20.12 -10.35
C GLN A 297 3.30 20.90 -10.85
N VAL A 298 3.10 21.93 -11.69
CA VAL A 298 4.18 22.86 -12.09
C VAL A 298 4.67 23.68 -10.90
N SER A 299 3.78 24.22 -10.07
CA SER A 299 4.18 24.98 -8.88
C SER A 299 4.98 24.14 -7.87
N MET A 300 4.68 22.84 -7.76
CA MET A 300 5.35 21.91 -6.86
C MET A 300 6.75 21.51 -7.37
N THR A 301 6.96 21.56 -8.69
CA THR A 301 8.28 21.31 -9.32
C THR A 301 9.15 22.55 -9.43
N THR A 302 8.58 23.77 -9.43
CA THR A 302 9.35 25.03 -9.52
C THR A 302 9.72 25.63 -8.17
N ASN A 303 9.00 25.31 -7.09
CA ASN A 303 9.31 25.78 -5.73
C ASN A 303 9.67 24.59 -4.83
N PRO A 304 10.95 24.21 -4.69
CA PRO A 304 11.33 23.33 -3.60
C PRO A 304 11.06 24.08 -2.30
N VAL A 305 10.08 23.61 -1.52
CA VAL A 305 9.86 24.10 -0.16
C VAL A 305 11.16 23.88 0.60
N ALA A 306 11.76 24.98 1.07
CA ALA A 306 12.92 24.96 1.94
C ALA A 306 12.64 24.01 3.10
N ALA A 307 13.48 22.99 3.25
CA ALA A 307 13.45 22.11 4.40
C ALA A 307 13.48 22.96 5.69
N PRO A 308 12.70 22.63 6.72
CA PRO A 308 12.81 23.34 7.99
C PRO A 308 14.23 23.12 8.51
N ALA A 309 14.98 24.21 8.66
CA ALA A 309 16.34 24.20 9.16
C ALA A 309 16.38 23.46 10.50
N SER A 310 17.04 22.30 10.53
CA SER A 310 17.47 21.66 11.76
C SER A 310 18.37 22.63 12.51
N ARG A 311 17.87 23.20 13.62
CA ARG A 311 18.72 23.89 14.60
C ARG A 311 19.66 22.86 15.23
N SER A 312 20.86 22.73 14.69
CA SER A 312 21.98 22.11 15.41
C SER A 312 22.56 23.15 16.36
N ALA A 313 22.56 22.81 17.65
CA ALA A 313 23.19 23.57 18.70
C ALA A 313 24.71 23.71 18.48
N SER A 314 25.19 24.93 18.72
CA SER A 314 26.52 25.31 19.24
C SER A 314 27.76 24.55 18.75
N GLN A 315 28.55 25.18 17.89
CA GLN A 315 30.00 25.12 17.99
C GLN A 315 30.60 26.53 17.95
N THR A 316 31.58 26.69 18.82
CA THR A 316 32.32 27.86 19.25
C THR A 316 33.21 28.45 18.15
N GLU A 317 33.36 29.78 18.21
CA GLU A 317 34.38 30.70 17.67
C GLU A 317 35.52 30.15 16.80
N ALA A 318 35.78 30.80 15.65
CA ALA A 318 36.89 31.76 15.47
C ALA A 318 37.21 32.03 13.98
N GLY A 319 37.38 33.33 13.64
CA GLY A 319 38.51 33.80 12.82
C GLY A 319 38.37 33.99 11.30
N GLN A 320 38.39 35.27 10.89
CA GLN A 320 39.15 35.87 9.77
C GLN A 320 38.76 35.54 8.31
N ASP A 321 38.20 36.51 7.59
CA ASP A 321 38.87 37.49 6.70
C ASP A 321 39.20 36.94 5.30
N THR A 322 38.48 37.42 4.27
CA THR A 322 39.03 38.32 3.22
C THR A 322 38.13 38.43 1.99
N SER A 323 38.19 39.63 1.43
CA SER A 323 37.64 40.22 0.21
C SER A 323 37.81 39.44 -1.11
N GLY A 324 36.87 39.62 -2.04
CA GLY A 324 37.06 39.28 -3.46
C GLY A 324 35.94 39.78 -4.38
N THR A 325 36.30 40.63 -5.32
CA THR A 325 35.50 41.49 -6.21
C THR A 325 34.71 40.82 -7.34
N ALA A 326 33.75 41.61 -7.84
CA ALA A 326 32.81 41.39 -8.94
C ALA A 326 33.40 40.99 -10.32
N ALA A 327 32.58 40.31 -11.12
CA ALA A 327 32.56 40.46 -12.57
C ALA A 327 31.17 40.15 -13.16
N SER A 328 30.68 41.09 -13.96
CA SER A 328 29.42 41.08 -14.71
C SER A 328 29.57 40.31 -16.03
N ALA A 329 28.57 39.53 -16.43
CA ALA A 329 28.39 39.10 -17.81
C ALA A 329 26.89 38.96 -18.13
N MET A 330 26.39 39.95 -18.87
CA MET A 330 25.08 40.00 -19.52
C MET A 330 25.11 39.18 -20.81
N GLY A 331 24.05 38.39 -21.07
CA GLY A 331 23.58 38.11 -22.43
C GLY A 331 23.65 36.66 -22.94
N ARG A 332 22.52 35.93 -22.85
CA ARG A 332 21.81 35.32 -24.00
C ARG A 332 20.63 34.49 -23.47
N ALA A 333 19.41 34.93 -23.78
CA ALA A 333 18.20 34.13 -23.58
C ALA A 333 18.22 32.94 -24.56
N SER A 334 18.67 31.78 -24.07
CA SER A 334 18.42 30.50 -24.73
C SER A 334 17.06 29.97 -24.28
N SER A 335 16.20 29.65 -25.24
CA SER A 335 14.94 28.97 -25.01
C SER A 335 15.20 27.66 -24.26
N SER A 336 14.71 27.57 -23.02
CA SER A 336 14.95 26.42 -22.15
C SER A 336 14.34 25.14 -22.73
N PRO A 337 15.10 24.02 -22.81
CA PRO A 337 14.58 22.72 -23.25
C PRO A 337 13.46 22.15 -22.35
N ALA A 338 13.17 22.79 -21.21
CA ALA A 338 12.02 22.48 -20.36
C ALA A 338 10.68 22.94 -20.96
N ALA A 339 10.65 24.10 -21.64
CA ALA A 339 9.43 24.62 -22.28
C ALA A 339 8.98 23.74 -23.46
N GLY A 340 9.94 23.20 -24.22
CA GLY A 340 9.66 22.23 -25.29
C GLY A 340 9.21 20.85 -24.80
N ARG A 341 9.46 20.51 -23.53
CA ARG A 341 9.04 19.25 -22.90
C ARG A 341 7.61 19.34 -22.36
N LEU A 342 7.25 20.50 -21.80
CA LEU A 342 5.90 20.84 -21.32
C LEU A 342 4.88 21.00 -22.44
N HIS A 343 5.27 21.55 -23.60
CA HIS A 343 4.39 21.62 -24.76
C HIS A 343 4.07 20.23 -25.34
N ARG A 344 5.01 19.27 -25.24
CA ARG A 344 4.81 17.89 -25.71
C ARG A 344 3.91 17.07 -24.78
N THR A 345 3.99 17.26 -23.46
CA THR A 345 3.11 16.57 -22.51
C THR A 345 1.68 17.12 -22.55
N SER A 346 1.52 18.44 -22.65
CA SER A 346 0.20 19.07 -22.87
C SER A 346 -0.44 18.63 -24.20
N ALA A 347 0.34 18.59 -25.28
CA ALA A 347 -0.13 18.08 -26.57
C ALA A 347 -0.46 16.57 -26.51
N ALA A 348 0.31 15.75 -25.80
CA ALA A 348 0.05 14.32 -25.65
C ALA A 348 -1.21 14.03 -24.79
N VAL A 349 -1.47 14.84 -23.76
CA VAL A 349 -2.70 14.75 -22.95
C VAL A 349 -3.92 15.21 -23.74
N SER A 350 -3.80 16.30 -24.50
CA SER A 350 -4.86 16.77 -25.42
C SER A 350 -5.14 15.77 -26.54
N GLU A 351 -4.10 15.13 -27.09
CA GLU A 351 -4.21 14.10 -28.11
C GLU A 351 -4.82 12.80 -27.55
N ASN A 352 -4.48 12.40 -26.31
CA ASN A 352 -5.12 11.27 -25.63
C ASN A 352 -6.60 11.54 -25.34
N LEU A 353 -6.95 12.76 -24.95
CA LEU A 353 -8.36 13.17 -24.78
C LEU A 353 -9.12 13.20 -26.12
N ARG A 354 -8.48 13.65 -27.21
CA ARG A 354 -9.03 13.58 -28.57
C ARG A 354 -9.14 12.16 -29.12
N ARG A 355 -8.28 11.24 -28.70
CA ARG A 355 -8.37 9.81 -29.04
C ARG A 355 -9.47 9.11 -28.23
N LEU A 356 -9.62 9.46 -26.95
CA LEU A 356 -10.72 9.01 -26.10
C LEU A 356 -12.09 9.60 -26.47
N SER A 357 -12.12 10.66 -27.29
CA SER A 357 -13.33 11.24 -27.88
C SER A 357 -13.67 10.69 -29.27
N ARG A 358 -12.76 9.91 -29.89
CA ARG A 358 -12.93 9.29 -31.22
C ARG A 358 -13.05 7.76 -31.17
N ALA A 359 -12.80 7.15 -30.01
CA ALA A 359 -13.10 5.76 -29.68
C ALA A 359 -14.23 5.72 -28.65
#